data_AF-A0A7C3P0K2-F1
#
_entry.id   AF-A0A7C3P0K2-F1
#
_cell.length_a   1.000
_cell.length_b   1.000
_cell.length_c   1.000
_cell.angle_alpha   90.00
_cell.angle_beta   90.00
_cell.angle_gamma   90.00
#
_symmetry.space_group_name_H-M   'P 1'
#
loop_
_entity.id
_entity.type
_entity.pdbx_description
1 polymer ?
#
loop_
_entity_poly.entity_id
_entity_poly.type
_entity_poly.pdbx_seq_one_letter_code
_entity_poly.pdbx_strand_id
1 'polypeptide(L)'
;MDPDMNKYDLEHVTTGHARMSREEWQGIYHRVWDAYYTPEHIERVMRRAAACGMSAGNVMFYCLWFFGCKTLEGVHPLEGGYLRRMYRRDRRPGLPREWPVLFHLKYLRHVWRSHRGILSLWLRFNKVRKEIKANPNRLAYTDLALTPVEDTDSESLGLFTVTDAAKAALKKTGGAQPRPVSA
;
A
#
# COMPACT_ATOMS: atom_id res chain seq x y z
N MET A 1 -10.13 -2.43 -26.16
CA MET A 1 -10.02 -3.53 -25.18
C MET A 1 -8.74 -4.31 -25.46
N ASP A 2 -8.04 -4.79 -24.44
CA ASP A 2 -6.82 -5.59 -24.64
C ASP A 2 -7.19 -7.02 -25.09
N PRO A 3 -6.52 -7.61 -26.10
CA PRO A 3 -6.81 -8.97 -26.55
C PRO A 3 -6.35 -10.05 -25.55
N ASP A 4 -5.45 -9.72 -24.62
CA ASP A 4 -4.94 -10.67 -23.64
C ASP A 4 -5.77 -10.65 -22.36
N MET A 5 -6.62 -11.67 -22.21
CA MET A 5 -7.50 -11.83 -21.05
C MET A 5 -6.73 -11.93 -19.71
N ASN A 6 -5.46 -12.30 -19.72
CA ASN A 6 -4.65 -12.39 -18.49
C ASN A 6 -4.24 -11.03 -17.92
N LYS A 7 -4.53 -9.92 -18.61
CA LYS A 7 -4.29 -8.56 -18.12
C LYS A 7 -5.52 -7.93 -17.50
N TYR A 8 -6.67 -8.61 -17.51
CA TYR A 8 -7.89 -8.08 -16.92
C TYR A 8 -7.86 -8.28 -15.42
N ASP A 9 -6.98 -7.52 -14.79
CA ASP A 9 -6.81 -7.37 -13.36
C ASP A 9 -6.96 -5.88 -12.98
N LEU A 10 -6.71 -5.54 -11.71
CA LEU A 10 -6.80 -4.16 -11.22
C LEU A 10 -5.51 -3.35 -11.47
N GLU A 11 -4.47 -3.96 -12.01
CA GLU A 11 -3.14 -3.37 -12.12
C GLU A 11 -2.75 -2.96 -13.54
N HIS A 12 -3.32 -3.62 -14.55
CA HIS A 12 -2.97 -3.42 -15.94
C HIS A 12 -4.02 -2.62 -16.71
N VAL A 13 -3.55 -1.65 -17.50
CA VAL A 13 -4.40 -0.84 -18.35
C VAL A 13 -4.92 -1.67 -19.53
N THR A 14 -6.20 -2.04 -19.48
CA THR A 14 -6.90 -2.80 -20.55
C THR A 14 -7.87 -1.95 -21.38
N THR A 15 -8.15 -0.73 -20.93
CA THR A 15 -9.01 0.27 -21.58
C THR A 15 -8.20 1.51 -21.98
N GLY A 16 -8.66 2.25 -23.00
CA GLY A 16 -7.97 3.47 -23.45
C GLY A 16 -8.31 4.68 -22.58
N HIS A 17 -7.32 5.52 -22.27
CA HIS A 17 -7.55 6.82 -21.64
C HIS A 17 -7.78 7.88 -22.71
N ALA A 18 -8.68 8.82 -22.49
CA ALA A 18 -8.93 9.91 -23.46
C ALA A 18 -7.73 10.86 -23.64
N ARG A 19 -6.85 10.96 -22.64
CA ARG A 19 -5.76 11.96 -22.57
C ARG A 19 -4.35 11.40 -22.35
N MET A 20 -4.23 10.11 -22.07
CA MET A 20 -2.94 9.47 -21.75
C MET A 20 -2.74 8.27 -22.65
N SER A 21 -1.51 8.04 -23.09
CA SER A 21 -1.16 6.76 -23.69
C SER A 21 -1.30 5.63 -22.66
N ARG A 22 -1.31 4.38 -23.15
CA ARG A 22 -1.33 3.20 -22.27
C ARG A 22 -0.09 3.19 -21.36
N GLU A 23 1.06 3.55 -21.90
CA GLU A 23 2.35 3.59 -21.20
C GLU A 23 2.38 4.69 -20.14
N GLU A 24 1.83 5.86 -20.45
CA GLU A 24 1.69 6.96 -19.49
C GLU A 24 0.78 6.57 -18.34
N TRP A 25 -0.38 5.97 -18.65
CA TRP A 25 -1.34 5.55 -17.63
C TRP A 25 -0.77 4.45 -16.73
N GLN A 26 -0.19 3.39 -17.32
CA GLN A 26 0.47 2.33 -16.56
C GLN A 26 1.65 2.87 -15.74
N GLY A 27 2.41 3.79 -16.31
CA GLY A 27 3.53 4.44 -15.65
C GLY A 27 3.11 5.25 -14.43
N ILE A 28 1.99 5.98 -14.51
CA ILE A 28 1.40 6.69 -13.35
C ILE A 28 1.03 5.69 -12.25
N TYR A 29 0.35 4.59 -12.59
CA TYR A 29 -0.01 3.56 -11.61
C TYR A 29 1.22 3.07 -10.83
N HIS A 30 2.34 2.80 -11.52
CA HIS A 30 3.58 2.40 -10.85
C HIS A 30 4.17 3.51 -9.97
N ARG A 31 4.23 4.75 -10.45
CA ARG A 31 4.81 5.88 -9.70
C ARG A 31 4.07 6.21 -8.41
N VAL A 32 2.76 5.97 -8.34
CA VAL A 32 1.96 6.22 -7.13
C VAL A 32 2.44 5.39 -5.95
N TRP A 33 2.89 4.15 -6.18
CA TRP A 33 3.43 3.30 -5.11
C TRP A 33 4.71 3.89 -4.52
N ASP A 34 5.64 4.35 -5.36
CA ASP A 34 6.89 4.97 -4.92
C ASP A 34 6.64 6.30 -4.20
N ALA A 35 5.66 7.08 -4.67
CA ALA A 35 5.26 8.35 -4.05
C ALA A 35 4.60 8.14 -2.68
N TYR A 36 3.83 7.06 -2.52
CA TYR A 36 3.16 6.75 -1.26
C TYR A 36 4.10 6.10 -0.24
N TYR A 37 4.90 5.12 -0.64
CA TYR A 37 5.75 4.34 0.28
C TYR A 37 7.14 4.95 0.46
N THR A 38 7.21 6.28 0.57
CA THR A 38 8.45 6.95 0.94
C THR A 38 8.84 6.59 2.38
N PRO A 39 10.15 6.54 2.69
CA PRO A 39 10.64 6.26 4.05
C PRO A 39 10.03 7.18 5.10
N GLU A 40 9.91 8.46 4.77
CA GLU A 40 9.37 9.50 5.65
C GLU A 40 7.87 9.31 5.88
N HIS A 41 7.13 8.90 4.84
CA HIS A 41 5.71 8.63 4.98
C HIS A 41 5.45 7.35 5.79
N ILE A 42 6.22 6.28 5.57
CA ILE A 42 6.12 5.04 6.34
C ILE A 42 6.37 5.31 7.83
N GLU A 43 7.42 6.07 8.14
CA GLU A 43 7.69 6.50 9.51
C GLU A 43 6.52 7.30 10.10
N ARG A 44 5.98 8.27 9.35
CA ARG A 44 4.83 9.07 9.76
C ARG A 44 3.62 8.21 10.10
N VAL A 45 3.26 7.27 9.23
CA VAL A 45 2.12 6.35 9.46
C VAL A 45 2.38 5.44 10.66
N MET A 46 3.62 4.98 10.87
CA MET A 46 3.97 4.20 12.06
C MET A 46 3.92 5.01 13.36
N ARG A 47 4.30 6.29 13.33
CA ARG A 47 4.17 7.21 14.48
C ARG A 47 2.70 7.50 14.79
N ARG A 48 1.87 7.74 13.76
CA ARG A 48 0.40 7.88 13.92
C ARG A 48 -0.21 6.65 14.57
N ALA A 49 0.17 5.46 14.11
CA ALA A 49 -0.31 4.22 14.69
C ALA A 49 0.01 4.14 16.19
N ALA A 50 1.25 4.49 16.58
CA ALA A 50 1.62 4.53 17.99
C ALA A 50 0.80 5.54 18.80
N ALA A 51 0.57 6.75 18.26
CA ALA A 51 -0.25 7.77 18.91
C ALA A 51 -1.70 7.32 19.13
N CYS A 52 -2.27 6.61 18.15
CA CYS A 52 -3.62 6.05 18.22
C CYS A 52 -3.71 4.72 18.99
N GLY A 53 -2.68 4.33 19.73
CA GLY A 53 -2.67 3.07 20.51
C GLY A 53 -2.56 1.79 19.67
N MET A 54 -2.28 1.89 18.38
CA MET A 54 -2.08 0.74 17.49
C MET A 54 -0.62 0.26 17.49
N SER A 55 -0.43 -1.02 17.12
CA SER A 55 0.92 -1.59 16.96
C SER A 55 1.64 -1.01 15.74
N ALA A 56 2.65 -0.18 15.98
CA ALA A 56 3.58 0.26 14.94
C ALA A 56 4.26 -0.92 14.22
N GLY A 57 4.37 -2.09 14.86
CA GLY A 57 4.88 -3.30 14.23
C GLY A 57 3.93 -3.91 13.20
N ASN A 58 2.63 -3.86 13.43
CA ASN A 58 1.64 -4.36 12.47
C ASN A 58 1.59 -3.44 11.25
N VAL A 59 1.60 -2.13 11.48
CA VAL A 59 1.68 -1.13 10.40
C VAL A 59 2.97 -1.29 9.59
N MET A 60 4.11 -1.48 10.26
CA MET A 60 5.38 -1.80 9.60
C MET A 60 5.26 -3.03 8.69
N PHE A 61 4.62 -4.10 9.16
CA PHE A 61 4.42 -5.31 8.38
C PHE A 61 3.56 -5.05 7.14
N TYR A 62 2.45 -4.31 7.27
CA TYR A 62 1.62 -3.96 6.12
C TYR A 62 2.37 -3.09 5.11
N CYS A 63 3.11 -2.06 5.56
CA CYS A 63 3.93 -1.25 4.68
C CYS A 63 5.00 -2.09 3.96
N LEU A 64 5.68 -2.99 4.68
CA LEU A 64 6.66 -3.92 4.11
C LEU A 64 6.02 -4.83 3.06
N TRP A 65 4.86 -5.41 3.36
CA TRP A 65 4.17 -6.33 2.47
C TRP A 65 3.70 -5.63 1.20
N PHE A 66 2.98 -4.52 1.35
CA PHE A 66 2.41 -3.77 0.25
C PHE A 66 3.49 -3.23 -0.69
N PHE A 67 4.49 -2.56 -0.13
CA PHE A 67 5.59 -2.02 -0.92
C PHE A 67 6.48 -3.12 -1.51
N GLY A 68 6.77 -4.17 -0.74
CA GLY A 68 7.62 -5.29 -1.16
C GLY A 68 7.00 -6.08 -2.31
N CYS A 69 5.71 -6.42 -2.23
CA CYS A 69 5.01 -7.10 -3.33
C CYS A 69 5.08 -6.29 -4.63
N LYS A 70 4.84 -4.97 -4.57
CA LYS A 70 4.86 -4.17 -5.78
C LYS A 70 6.27 -3.99 -6.34
N THR A 71 7.26 -3.62 -5.51
CA THR A 71 8.61 -3.27 -5.97
C THR A 71 9.52 -4.46 -6.26
N LEU A 72 9.32 -5.60 -5.59
CA LEU A 72 10.19 -6.78 -5.74
C LEU A 72 9.56 -7.87 -6.59
N GLU A 73 8.25 -8.10 -6.46
CA GLU A 73 7.53 -9.15 -7.19
C GLU A 73 6.73 -8.61 -8.39
N GLY A 74 6.53 -7.29 -8.47
CA GLY A 74 5.80 -6.65 -9.57
C GLY A 74 4.30 -6.94 -9.57
N VAL A 75 3.74 -7.36 -8.43
CA VAL A 75 2.34 -7.78 -8.29
C VAL A 75 1.65 -7.03 -7.15
N HIS A 76 0.32 -7.03 -7.18
CA HIS A 76 -0.51 -6.47 -6.15
C HIS A 76 -0.29 -7.26 -4.86
N PRO A 77 -0.25 -6.61 -3.69
CA PRO A 77 -0.04 -7.30 -2.42
C PRO A 77 -1.09 -8.36 -2.06
N LEU A 78 -2.28 -8.30 -2.67
CA LEU A 78 -3.32 -9.32 -2.48
C LEU A 78 -3.10 -10.56 -3.36
N GLU A 79 -2.29 -10.44 -4.41
CA GLU A 79 -1.87 -11.55 -5.28
C GLU A 79 -0.51 -12.13 -4.86
N GLY A 80 0.20 -11.39 -4.00
CA GLY A 80 1.49 -11.78 -3.43
C GLY A 80 1.37 -12.89 -2.39
N GLY A 81 2.47 -13.61 -2.21
CA GLY A 81 2.64 -14.63 -1.17
C GLY A 81 4.09 -14.70 -0.72
N TYR A 82 4.37 -15.47 0.34
CA TYR A 82 5.73 -15.58 0.87
C TYR A 82 6.73 -16.10 -0.17
N LEU A 83 6.28 -17.03 -1.02
CA LEU A 83 7.05 -17.59 -2.11
C LEU A 83 6.18 -17.62 -3.36
N ARG A 84 6.61 -16.91 -4.41
CA ARG A 84 5.99 -17.02 -5.73
C ARG A 84 6.32 -18.37 -6.32
N ARG A 85 5.33 -19.24 -6.49
CA ARG A 85 5.49 -20.54 -7.15
C ARG A 85 5.48 -20.34 -8.66
N MET A 86 6.58 -20.67 -9.32
CA MET A 86 6.66 -20.65 -10.79
C MET A 86 6.85 -22.07 -11.30
N TYR A 87 6.02 -22.49 -12.25
CA TYR A 87 6.12 -23.81 -12.87
C TYR A 87 6.65 -23.67 -14.30
N ARG A 88 7.64 -24.50 -14.66
CA ARG A 88 8.27 -24.47 -16.00
C ARG A 88 7.26 -24.70 -17.13
N ARG A 89 6.20 -25.48 -16.85
CA ARG A 89 5.18 -25.88 -17.82
C ARG A 89 4.08 -24.83 -17.98
N ASP A 90 3.95 -23.90 -17.04
CA ASP A 90 2.94 -22.85 -17.08
C ASP A 90 3.44 -21.72 -17.99
N ARG A 91 3.19 -21.90 -19.29
CA ARG A 91 3.58 -20.94 -20.33
C ARG A 91 2.35 -20.52 -21.10
N ARG A 92 2.30 -19.24 -21.46
CA ARG A 92 1.24 -18.70 -22.32
C ARG A 92 1.31 -19.37 -23.70
N PRO A 93 0.16 -19.53 -24.38
CA PRO A 93 0.14 -19.98 -25.77
C PRO A 93 1.09 -19.14 -26.62
N GLY A 94 1.92 -19.80 -27.45
CA GLY A 94 2.92 -19.13 -28.29
C GLY A 94 4.29 -18.87 -27.64
N LEU A 95 4.46 -19.05 -26.33
CA LEU A 95 5.78 -18.95 -25.68
C LEU A 95 6.49 -20.31 -25.65
N PRO A 96 7.77 -20.41 -26.08
CA PRO A 96 8.50 -21.66 -26.04
C PRO A 96 8.78 -22.09 -24.59
N ARG A 97 8.89 -23.41 -24.41
CA ARG A 97 9.26 -24.02 -23.14
C ARG A 97 10.75 -23.81 -22.88
N GLU A 98 11.07 -23.27 -21.72
CA GLU A 98 12.47 -23.02 -21.34
C GLU A 98 13.20 -24.33 -20.99
N TRP A 99 14.51 -24.37 -21.26
CA TRP A 99 15.37 -25.47 -20.85
C TRP A 99 15.35 -25.60 -19.31
N PRO A 100 15.21 -26.82 -18.74
CA PRO A 100 14.94 -26.99 -17.32
C PRO A 100 15.93 -26.29 -16.39
N VAL A 101 17.23 -26.40 -16.65
CA VAL A 101 18.27 -25.84 -15.78
C VAL A 101 18.23 -24.30 -15.83
N LEU A 102 18.13 -23.69 -17.01
CA LEU A 102 18.03 -22.23 -17.14
C LEU A 102 16.80 -21.69 -16.43
N PHE A 103 15.66 -22.38 -16.52
CA PHE A 103 14.44 -22.01 -15.80
C PHE A 103 14.68 -21.99 -14.28
N HIS A 104 15.22 -23.08 -13.72
CA HIS A 104 15.43 -23.18 -12.27
C HIS A 104 16.51 -22.21 -11.76
N LEU A 105 17.55 -21.92 -12.54
CA LEU A 105 18.54 -20.90 -12.18
C LEU A 105 17.94 -19.49 -12.14
N LYS A 106 17.10 -19.13 -13.13
CA LYS A 106 16.36 -17.85 -13.11
C LYS A 106 15.42 -17.78 -11.92
N TYR A 107 14.70 -18.86 -11.63
CA TYR A 107 13.78 -18.95 -10.51
C TYR A 107 14.49 -18.79 -9.16
N LEU A 108 15.61 -19.50 -8.93
CA LEU A 108 16.40 -19.36 -7.71
C LEU A 108 16.95 -17.93 -7.55
N ARG A 109 17.42 -17.33 -8.64
CA ARG A 109 17.87 -15.93 -8.65
C ARG A 109 16.73 -14.97 -8.31
N HIS A 110 15.53 -15.20 -8.85
CA HIS A 110 14.33 -14.42 -8.54
C HIS A 110 14.03 -14.49 -7.04
N VAL A 111 13.85 -15.70 -6.51
CA VAL A 111 13.59 -15.94 -5.09
C VAL A 111 14.64 -15.26 -4.21
N TRP A 112 15.93 -15.45 -4.51
CA TRP A 112 17.02 -14.85 -3.74
C TRP A 112 16.97 -13.31 -3.77
N ARG A 113 16.76 -12.70 -4.94
CA ARG A 113 16.67 -11.24 -5.07
C ARG A 113 15.50 -10.67 -4.29
N SER A 114 14.33 -11.29 -4.40
CA SER A 114 13.13 -10.85 -3.68
C SER A 114 13.32 -10.95 -2.17
N HIS A 115 13.83 -12.07 -1.65
CA HIS A 115 14.00 -12.26 -0.20
C HIS A 115 15.08 -11.35 0.37
N ARG A 116 16.18 -11.12 -0.38
CA ARG A 116 17.20 -10.13 0.01
C ARG A 116 16.61 -8.72 0.04
N GLY A 117 15.74 -8.38 -0.92
CA GLY A 117 15.02 -7.11 -0.95
C GLY A 117 14.10 -6.93 0.25
N ILE A 118 13.26 -7.94 0.55
CA ILE A 118 12.36 -7.94 1.71
C ILE A 118 13.15 -7.81 3.01
N LEU A 119 14.26 -8.55 3.16
CA LEU A 119 15.12 -8.46 4.34
C LEU A 119 15.71 -7.05 4.50
N SER A 120 16.17 -6.44 3.41
CA SER A 120 16.69 -5.06 3.41
C SER A 120 15.62 -4.05 3.86
N LEU A 121 14.41 -4.14 3.30
CA LEU A 121 13.28 -3.28 3.69
C LEU A 121 12.88 -3.50 5.14
N TRP A 122 12.82 -4.77 5.59
CA TRP A 122 12.53 -5.11 6.97
C TRP A 122 13.56 -4.52 7.93
N LEU A 123 14.86 -4.64 7.64
CA LEU A 123 15.91 -4.05 8.47
C LEU A 123 15.73 -2.53 8.61
N ARG A 124 15.45 -1.86 7.49
CA ARG A 124 15.21 -0.41 7.46
C ARG A 124 14.00 -0.01 8.30
N PHE A 125 12.85 -0.65 8.10
CA PHE A 125 11.63 -0.28 8.81
C PHE A 125 11.67 -0.72 10.28
N ASN A 126 12.35 -1.82 10.59
CA ASN A 126 12.53 -2.28 11.96
C ASN A 126 13.41 -1.33 12.79
N LYS A 127 14.37 -0.62 12.16
CA LYS A 127 15.10 0.46 12.82
C LYS A 127 14.14 1.56 13.29
N VAL A 128 13.31 2.07 12.40
CA VAL A 128 12.27 3.07 12.71
C VAL A 128 11.30 2.57 13.78
N ARG A 129 10.85 1.31 13.68
CA ARG A 129 9.98 0.68 14.68
C ARG A 129 10.61 0.69 16.08
N LYS A 130 11.91 0.34 16.18
CA LYS A 130 12.63 0.34 17.45
C LYS A 130 12.73 1.74 18.03
N GLU A 131 13.04 2.74 17.20
CA GLU A 131 13.10 4.16 17.61
C GLU A 131 11.75 4.65 18.15
N ILE A 132 10.65 4.36 17.46
CA ILE A 132 9.29 4.72 17.92
C ILE A 132 8.95 4.04 19.25
N LYS A 133 9.30 2.75 19.41
CA LYS A 133 9.02 2.02 20.65
C LYS A 133 9.86 2.51 21.83
N ALA A 134 11.12 2.87 21.58
CA ALA A 134 12.02 3.38 22.60
C ALA A 134 11.60 4.78 23.09
N ASN A 135 10.91 5.57 22.28
CA ASN A 135 10.46 6.90 22.66
C ASN A 135 9.33 6.84 23.72
N PRO A 136 9.54 7.39 24.94
CA PRO A 136 8.49 7.43 25.97
C PRO A 136 7.32 8.34 25.56
N ASN A 137 7.57 9.38 24.77
CA ASN A 137 6.57 10.35 24.31
C ASN A 137 5.87 9.92 23.01
N ARG A 138 5.98 8.65 22.60
CA ARG A 138 5.40 8.16 21.34
C ARG A 138 3.89 8.34 21.22
N LEU A 139 3.18 8.39 22.36
CA LEU A 139 1.72 8.57 22.41
C LEU A 139 1.31 10.03 22.16
N ALA A 140 2.21 10.99 22.41
CA ALA A 140 1.93 12.42 22.25
C ALA A 140 2.18 12.93 20.82
N TYR A 141 2.45 12.03 19.87
CA TYR A 141 2.69 12.42 18.49
C TYR A 141 1.41 12.95 17.82
N THR A 142 1.51 14.09 17.15
CA THR A 142 0.41 14.70 16.39
C THR A 142 0.90 15.22 15.04
N ASP A 143 0.01 15.24 14.05
CA ASP A 143 0.22 15.87 12.75
C ASP A 143 -1.12 16.28 12.12
N LEU A 144 -1.10 16.79 10.89
CA LEU A 144 -2.32 17.24 10.19
C LEU A 144 -3.42 16.17 10.12
N ALA A 145 -3.07 14.88 10.00
CA ALA A 145 -4.06 13.81 9.91
C ALA A 145 -4.63 13.39 11.27
N LEU A 146 -3.95 13.74 12.36
CA LEU A 146 -4.42 13.52 13.74
C LEU A 146 -5.02 14.79 14.35
N THR A 147 -5.09 15.89 13.60
CA THR A 147 -5.72 17.12 14.07
C THR A 147 -7.21 16.85 14.28
N PRO A 148 -7.77 17.12 15.47
CA PRO A 148 -9.20 16.96 15.71
C PRO A 148 -10.00 17.78 14.71
N VAL A 149 -11.10 17.23 14.21
CA VAL A 149 -12.05 17.97 13.38
C VAL A 149 -12.82 18.93 14.30
N GLU A 150 -12.71 20.23 14.05
CA GLU A 150 -13.57 21.22 14.72
C GLU A 150 -14.95 21.22 14.06
N ASP A 151 -16.01 21.48 14.84
CA ASP A 151 -17.40 21.44 14.34
C ASP A 151 -17.63 22.38 13.14
N THR A 152 -16.90 23.49 13.09
CA THR A 152 -16.90 24.46 11.98
C THR A 152 -16.24 23.95 10.69
N ASP A 153 -15.29 23.03 10.76
CA ASP A 153 -14.61 22.48 9.58
C ASP A 153 -15.57 21.57 8.78
N SER A 154 -16.45 20.87 9.48
CA SER A 154 -17.41 19.94 8.88
C SER A 154 -18.44 20.64 7.98
N GLU A 155 -18.79 21.89 8.29
CA GLU A 155 -19.72 22.71 7.49
C GLU A 155 -19.05 23.36 6.26
N SER A 156 -17.72 23.54 6.30
CA SER A 156 -16.94 24.21 5.24
C SER A 156 -16.39 23.25 4.18
N LEU A 157 -16.22 21.97 4.52
CA LEU A 157 -15.68 20.96 3.60
C LEU A 157 -16.69 20.62 2.49
N GLY A 158 -16.36 21.02 1.26
CA GLY A 158 -17.22 20.86 0.07
C GLY A 158 -17.77 19.46 -0.16
N LEU A 159 -17.06 18.41 0.29
CA LEU A 159 -17.54 17.02 0.18
C LEU A 159 -18.87 16.80 0.94
N PHE A 160 -19.08 17.48 2.06
CA PHE A 160 -20.29 17.32 2.88
C PHE A 160 -21.46 18.23 2.46
N THR A 161 -21.22 19.22 1.61
CA THR A 161 -22.25 20.18 1.15
C THR A 161 -22.82 19.83 -0.23
N VAL A 162 -22.16 18.96 -0.99
CA VAL A 162 -22.56 18.60 -2.37
C VAL A 162 -23.78 17.68 -2.42
N THR A 163 -24.00 16.81 -1.43
CA THR A 163 -25.12 15.85 -1.45
C THR A 163 -25.99 15.94 -0.20
N ASP A 164 -27.29 15.78 -0.37
CA ASP A 164 -28.24 15.82 0.75
C ASP A 164 -28.02 14.68 1.76
N ALA A 165 -27.54 13.53 1.29
CA ALA A 165 -27.13 12.42 2.14
C ALA A 165 -25.96 12.79 3.05
N ALA A 166 -24.97 13.52 2.54
CA ALA A 166 -23.83 13.97 3.34
C ALA A 166 -24.24 15.05 4.37
N LYS A 167 -25.13 15.98 3.99
CA LYS A 167 -25.73 16.97 4.92
C LYS A 167 -26.55 16.29 6.03
N ALA A 168 -27.30 15.24 5.70
CA ALA A 168 -28.06 14.47 6.68
C ALA A 168 -27.14 13.70 7.64
N ALA A 169 -26.01 13.17 7.15
CA ALA A 169 -25.00 12.53 7.98
C ALA A 169 -24.37 13.51 8.99
N LEU A 170 -24.04 14.74 8.56
CA LEU A 170 -23.53 15.80 9.43
C LEU A 170 -24.49 16.13 10.58
N LYS A 171 -25.79 16.30 10.27
CA LYS A 171 -26.82 16.55 11.30
C LYS A 171 -26.94 15.42 12.32
N LYS A 172 -26.61 14.18 11.93
CA LYS A 172 -26.64 13.02 12.82
C LYS A 172 -25.39 12.97 13.72
N THR A 173 -24.23 13.39 13.21
CA THR A 173 -22.96 13.40 13.97
C THR A 173 -22.82 14.58 14.91
N GLY A 174 -23.41 15.75 14.60
CA GLY A 174 -23.40 16.93 15.48
C GLY A 174 -24.06 16.76 16.85
N GLY A 175 -24.66 15.60 17.14
CA GLY A 175 -25.21 15.24 18.46
C GLY A 175 -24.50 14.08 19.16
N ALA A 176 -23.44 13.50 18.58
CA ALA A 176 -22.78 12.32 19.14
C ALA A 176 -21.44 12.70 19.80
N GLN A 177 -21.40 12.69 21.14
CA GLN A 177 -20.14 12.79 21.88
C GLN A 177 -19.18 11.66 21.47
N PRO A 178 -17.86 11.93 21.40
CA PRO A 178 -16.87 10.92 21.09
C PRO A 178 -16.92 9.79 22.12
N ARG A 179 -16.94 8.54 21.64
CA ARG A 179 -16.90 7.37 22.54
C ARG A 179 -15.55 7.37 23.28
N PRO A 180 -15.55 7.18 24.61
CA PRO A 180 -14.32 7.11 25.37
C PRO A 180 -13.50 5.91 24.88
N VAL A 181 -12.22 6.17 24.60
CA VAL A 181 -11.24 5.12 24.32
C VAL A 181 -10.88 4.51 25.66
N SER A 182 -11.31 3.27 25.91
CA SER A 182 -10.93 2.52 27.11
C SER A 182 -9.43 2.26 27.10
N ALA A 183 -8.75 2.67 28.17
CA ALA A 183 -7.33 2.45 28.43
C ALA A 183 -6.99 0.96 28.63
#